data_AF-A0A367EPH3-F1
#
_entry.id   AF-A0A367EPH3-F1
#
_cell.length_a   1.000
_cell.length_b   1.000
_cell.length_c   1.000
_cell.angle_alpha   90.00
_cell.angle_beta   90.00
_cell.angle_gamma   90.00
#
_symmetry.space_group_name_H-M   'P 1'
#
loop_
_entity.id
_entity.type
_entity.pdbx_description
1 polymer ?
#
loop_
_entity_poly.entity_id
_entity_poly.type
_entity_poly.pdbx_seq_one_letter_code
_entity_poly.pdbx_strand_id
1 'polypeptide(L)'
;MAEREGPRLDVPRAPRRALLPSYDPEMFGRFSERIARFLGTGRFLLWMTIVIVVWIGWNILAPQGWKFDEYPFIFLTLALSLQASYAAPLILLAQNRQDDRDRVNLEQDRSRNERSIADTEFLTREIAALRMGLGEVATRDWIRSELAELLKELGEREHGGTAAQDSDQDR
;
A
#
# COMPACT_ATOMS: atom_id res chain seq x y z
N MET A 1 11.20 -25.62 58.06
CA MET A 1 10.51 -25.56 56.74
C MET A 1 11.36 -24.65 55.87
N ALA A 2 12.07 -25.20 54.89
CA ALA A 2 12.91 -24.45 53.97
C ALA A 2 12.25 -24.48 52.59
N GLU A 3 11.67 -23.35 52.19
CA GLU A 3 11.03 -23.18 50.89
C GLU A 3 12.11 -23.12 49.81
N ARG A 4 12.09 -24.06 48.87
CA ARG A 4 12.99 -24.06 47.71
C ARG A 4 12.36 -23.17 46.64
N GLU A 5 12.82 -21.93 46.52
CA GLU A 5 12.46 -21.06 45.39
C GLU A 5 12.92 -21.71 44.08
N GLY A 6 11.95 -22.03 43.22
CA GLY A 6 12.20 -22.56 41.88
C GLY A 6 12.76 -21.50 40.93
N PRO A 7 13.45 -21.89 39.84
CA PRO A 7 14.03 -20.95 38.89
C PRO A 7 12.93 -20.12 38.21
N ARG A 8 12.97 -18.80 38.39
CA ARG A 8 12.02 -17.86 37.81
C ARG A 8 12.13 -17.91 36.28
N LEU A 9 11.05 -18.34 35.63
CA LEU A 9 10.93 -18.54 34.17
C LEU A 9 10.71 -17.25 33.37
N ASP A 10 10.99 -16.08 33.95
CA ASP A 10 10.50 -14.79 33.45
C ASP A 10 11.62 -13.92 32.86
N VAL A 11 12.53 -14.53 32.10
CA VAL A 11 13.56 -13.80 31.35
C VAL A 11 13.40 -14.15 29.88
N PRO A 12 13.03 -13.19 29.00
CA PRO A 12 13.01 -13.46 27.57
C PRO A 12 14.42 -13.83 27.13
N ARG A 13 14.58 -15.06 26.62
CA ARG A 13 15.84 -15.53 26.03
C ARG A 13 16.26 -14.55 24.94
N ALA A 14 17.39 -13.87 25.17
CA ALA A 14 18.03 -13.06 24.14
C ALA A 14 18.19 -13.89 22.85
N PRO A 15 17.83 -13.33 21.68
CA PRO A 15 17.89 -14.06 20.43
C PRO A 15 19.35 -14.47 20.19
N ARG A 16 19.57 -15.78 20.08
CA ARG A 16 20.87 -16.34 19.67
C ARG A 16 21.22 -15.66 18.36
N ARG A 17 22.30 -14.88 18.37
CA ARG A 17 22.88 -14.22 17.20
C ARG A 17 23.23 -15.31 16.20
N ALA A 18 22.32 -15.56 15.26
CA ALA A 18 22.52 -16.53 14.21
C ALA A 18 23.70 -16.04 13.36
N LEU A 19 24.76 -16.85 13.29
CA LEU A 19 25.87 -16.72 12.35
C LEU A 19 25.41 -17.09 10.93
N LEU A 20 24.27 -16.54 10.50
CA LEU A 20 23.89 -16.61 9.10
C LEU A 20 24.68 -15.53 8.38
N PRO A 21 25.35 -15.84 7.25
CA PRO A 21 25.93 -14.82 6.39
C PRO A 21 24.84 -13.78 6.10
N SER A 22 25.07 -12.52 6.48
CA SER A 22 24.14 -11.43 6.18
C SER A 22 24.18 -11.19 4.68
N TYR A 23 23.31 -11.89 3.97
CA TYR A 23 23.09 -11.68 2.55
C TYR A 23 22.50 -10.29 2.37
N ASP A 24 23.25 -9.39 1.74
CA ASP A 24 22.94 -7.96 1.71
C ASP A 24 21.73 -7.70 0.79
N PRO A 25 20.52 -7.48 1.35
CA PRO A 25 19.26 -7.54 0.60
C PRO A 25 19.10 -6.35 -0.37
N GLU A 26 19.87 -5.28 -0.17
CA GLU A 26 19.81 -4.05 -0.96
C GLU A 26 20.51 -4.17 -2.32
N MET A 27 21.59 -4.95 -2.40
CA MET A 27 22.28 -5.24 -3.67
C MET A 27 21.42 -6.14 -4.56
N PHE A 28 20.80 -7.16 -3.95
CA PHE A 28 19.87 -8.05 -4.63
C PHE A 28 18.59 -7.33 -5.07
N GLY A 29 18.09 -6.40 -4.23
CA GLY A 29 16.92 -5.60 -4.56
C GLY A 29 17.05 -4.82 -5.86
N ARG A 30 18.17 -4.12 -6.02
CA ARG A 30 18.46 -3.34 -7.25
C ARG A 30 18.71 -4.24 -8.45
N PHE A 31 19.32 -5.40 -8.24
CA PHE A 31 19.58 -6.37 -9.32
C PHE A 31 18.28 -7.00 -9.84
N SER A 32 17.38 -7.44 -8.94
CA SER A 32 16.06 -7.96 -9.32
C SER A 32 15.19 -6.95 -10.06
N GLU A 33 15.19 -5.68 -9.64
CA GLU A 33 14.42 -4.63 -10.31
C GLU A 33 14.92 -4.34 -11.73
N ARG A 34 16.24 -4.49 -11.95
CA ARG A 34 16.83 -4.40 -13.28
C ARG A 34 16.47 -5.61 -14.14
N ILE A 35 16.52 -6.81 -13.58
CA ILE A 35 16.11 -8.06 -14.25
C ILE A 35 14.63 -8.03 -14.61
N ALA A 36 13.74 -7.60 -13.72
CA ALA A 36 12.30 -7.50 -13.97
C ALA A 36 11.99 -6.55 -15.14
N ARG A 37 12.62 -5.37 -15.18
CA ARG A 37 12.51 -4.45 -16.31
C ARG A 37 13.10 -5.02 -17.60
N PHE A 38 14.15 -5.84 -17.49
CA PHE A 38 14.83 -6.45 -18.63
C PHE A 38 14.01 -7.60 -19.25
N LEU A 39 13.44 -8.49 -18.44
CA LEU A 39 12.58 -9.59 -18.90
C LEU A 39 11.20 -9.12 -19.37
N GLY A 40 10.64 -8.07 -18.76
CA GLY A 40 9.33 -7.53 -19.15
C GLY A 40 9.34 -6.77 -20.48
N THR A 41 10.51 -6.35 -20.95
CA THR A 41 10.65 -5.66 -22.24
C THR A 41 10.94 -6.71 -23.33
N GLY A 42 10.13 -6.76 -24.40
CA GLY A 42 10.33 -7.69 -25.55
C GLY A 42 11.70 -7.57 -26.26
N ARG A 43 12.52 -6.62 -25.83
CA ARG A 43 13.91 -6.37 -26.24
C ARG A 43 14.87 -7.50 -25.83
N PHE A 44 14.60 -8.23 -24.75
CA PHE A 44 15.39 -9.42 -24.37
C PHE A 44 15.24 -10.54 -25.41
N LEU A 45 14.00 -10.86 -25.76
CA LEU A 45 13.69 -11.87 -26.78
C LEU A 45 14.33 -11.51 -28.11
N LEU A 46 14.23 -10.24 -28.53
CA LEU A 46 14.88 -9.75 -29.75
C LEU A 46 16.39 -9.96 -29.75
N TRP A 47 17.08 -9.61 -28.66
CA TRP A 47 18.53 -9.83 -28.52
C TRP A 47 18.87 -11.32 -28.56
N MET A 48 18.11 -12.16 -27.87
CA MET A 48 18.32 -13.61 -27.87
C MET A 48 18.16 -14.21 -29.27
N THR A 49 17.13 -13.78 -30.01
CA THR A 49 16.94 -14.18 -31.42
C THR A 49 18.10 -13.75 -32.30
N ILE A 50 18.60 -12.51 -32.15
CA ILE A 50 19.77 -12.03 -32.90
C ILE A 50 20.99 -12.91 -32.64
N VAL A 51 21.29 -13.24 -31.37
CA VAL A 51 22.43 -14.10 -31.04
C VAL A 51 22.32 -15.47 -31.70
N ILE A 52 21.13 -16.09 -31.66
CA ILE A 52 20.89 -17.40 -32.29
C ILE A 52 21.08 -17.31 -33.82
N VAL A 53 20.51 -16.29 -34.45
CA VAL A 53 20.62 -16.09 -35.90
C VAL A 53 22.07 -15.83 -36.31
N VAL A 54 22.80 -15.02 -35.56
CA VAL A 54 24.23 -14.76 -35.79
C VAL A 54 25.05 -16.04 -35.62
N TRP A 55 24.76 -16.87 -34.61
CA TRP A 55 25.46 -18.14 -34.39
C TRP A 55 25.23 -19.14 -35.53
N ILE A 56 23.98 -19.30 -35.95
CA ILE A 56 23.61 -20.14 -37.09
C ILE A 56 24.27 -19.60 -38.36
N GLY A 57 24.18 -18.30 -38.60
CA GLY A 57 24.82 -17.64 -39.75
C GLY A 57 26.33 -17.85 -39.78
N TRP A 58 27.00 -17.68 -38.63
CA TRP A 58 28.43 -17.94 -38.51
C TRP A 58 28.79 -19.39 -38.88
N ASN A 59 28.06 -20.37 -38.36
CA ASN A 59 28.35 -21.78 -38.63
C ASN A 59 27.98 -22.24 -40.05
N ILE A 60 27.04 -21.58 -40.71
CA ILE A 60 26.68 -21.87 -42.12
C ILE A 60 27.66 -21.20 -43.10
N LEU A 61 28.01 -19.93 -42.86
CA LEU A 61 28.85 -19.15 -43.77
C LEU A 61 30.36 -19.37 -43.55
N ALA A 62 30.77 -19.96 -42.41
CA ALA A 62 32.17 -20.25 -42.15
C ALA A 62 32.71 -21.36 -43.08
N PRO A 63 33.94 -21.20 -43.62
CA PRO A 63 34.64 -22.26 -44.34
C PRO A 63 34.79 -23.52 -43.49
N GLN A 64 34.81 -24.71 -44.12
CA GLN A 64 34.87 -26.04 -43.46
C GLN A 64 35.91 -26.15 -42.33
N GLY A 65 37.02 -25.42 -42.39
CA GLY A 65 38.05 -25.44 -41.34
C GLY A 65 37.73 -24.64 -40.06
N TRP A 66 36.75 -23.72 -40.10
CA TRP A 66 36.39 -22.81 -38.99
C TRP A 66 34.94 -23.01 -38.49
N LYS A 67 34.25 -24.04 -39.00
CA LYS A 67 32.94 -24.43 -38.51
C LYS A 67 33.09 -25.01 -37.11
N PHE A 68 32.60 -24.29 -36.12
CA PHE A 68 32.70 -24.70 -34.71
C PHE A 68 31.58 -25.67 -34.33
N ASP A 69 30.41 -25.57 -34.98
CA ASP A 69 29.17 -26.27 -34.66
C ASP A 69 28.40 -26.60 -35.96
N GLU A 70 28.73 -27.72 -36.60
CA GLU A 70 28.04 -28.19 -37.82
C GLU A 70 26.68 -28.81 -37.48
N TYR A 71 25.77 -28.88 -38.47
CA TYR A 71 24.42 -29.45 -38.28
C TYR A 71 24.53 -30.85 -37.64
N PRO A 72 23.95 -31.10 -36.45
CA PRO A 72 22.73 -30.49 -35.87
C PRO A 72 22.92 -29.38 -34.80
N PHE A 73 24.02 -28.63 -34.77
CA PHE A 73 24.28 -27.55 -33.79
C PHE A 73 24.26 -28.02 -32.32
N ILE A 74 25.14 -28.97 -31.99
CA ILE A 74 25.19 -29.59 -30.66
C ILE A 74 25.57 -28.58 -29.58
N PHE A 75 26.48 -27.64 -29.87
CA PHE A 75 26.90 -26.64 -28.89
C PHE A 75 25.80 -25.65 -28.58
N LEU A 76 25.08 -25.17 -29.59
CA LEU A 76 23.93 -24.30 -29.40
C LEU A 76 22.85 -25.01 -28.56
N THR A 77 22.60 -26.28 -28.84
CA THR A 77 21.62 -27.09 -28.08
C THR A 77 22.04 -27.28 -26.62
N LEU A 78 23.30 -27.59 -26.36
CA LEU A 78 23.84 -27.71 -25.01
C LEU A 78 23.80 -26.37 -24.25
N ALA A 79 24.10 -25.27 -24.93
CA ALA A 79 24.03 -23.94 -24.32
C ALA A 79 22.60 -23.57 -23.95
N LEU A 80 21.62 -23.83 -24.82
CA LEU A 80 20.20 -23.56 -24.55
C LEU A 80 19.64 -24.44 -23.43
N SER A 81 20.03 -25.72 -23.37
CA SER A 81 19.59 -26.62 -22.29
C SER A 81 20.16 -26.19 -20.93
N LEU A 82 21.43 -25.79 -20.90
CA LEU A 82 22.05 -25.23 -19.70
C LEU A 82 21.39 -23.90 -19.29
N GLN A 83 21.11 -23.02 -20.26
CA GLN A 83 20.43 -21.76 -20.03
C GLN A 83 19.09 -21.98 -19.33
N ALA A 84 18.26 -22.90 -19.84
CA ALA A 84 16.98 -23.23 -19.23
C ALA A 84 17.14 -23.78 -17.80
N SER A 85 18.13 -24.66 -17.59
CA SER A 85 18.40 -25.27 -16.28
C SER A 85 18.81 -24.24 -15.23
N TYR A 86 19.64 -23.25 -15.59
CA TYR A 86 20.10 -22.21 -14.66
C TYR A 86 19.09 -21.05 -14.50
N ALA A 87 18.20 -20.85 -15.48
CA ALA A 87 17.16 -19.83 -15.38
C ALA A 87 16.16 -20.15 -14.25
N ALA A 88 15.75 -21.40 -14.09
CA ALA A 88 14.79 -21.82 -13.06
C ALA A 88 15.19 -21.42 -11.63
N PRO A 89 16.39 -21.74 -11.10
CA PRO A 89 16.80 -21.34 -9.76
C PRO A 89 16.96 -19.82 -9.62
N LEU A 90 17.43 -19.13 -10.66
CA LEU A 90 17.53 -17.67 -10.66
C LEU A 90 16.15 -17.00 -10.55
N ILE A 91 15.17 -17.53 -11.28
CA ILE A 91 13.78 -17.07 -11.23
C ILE A 91 13.19 -17.35 -9.85
N LEU A 92 13.42 -18.53 -9.27
CA LEU A 92 12.94 -18.87 -7.92
C LEU A 92 13.51 -17.94 -6.85
N LEU A 93 14.80 -17.59 -6.94
CA LEU A 93 15.43 -16.61 -6.05
C LEU A 93 14.83 -15.20 -6.21
N ALA A 94 14.47 -14.82 -7.45
CA ALA A 94 13.80 -13.55 -7.70
C ALA A 94 12.36 -13.54 -7.16
N GLN A 95 11.64 -14.67 -7.24
CA GLN A 95 10.26 -14.83 -6.80
C GLN A 95 10.14 -14.84 -5.27
N ASN A 96 10.96 -15.61 -4.54
CA ASN A 96 10.91 -15.67 -3.06
C ASN A 96 10.97 -14.27 -2.41
N ARG A 97 11.73 -13.35 -3.01
CA ARG A 97 11.86 -11.97 -2.49
C ARG A 97 10.68 -11.07 -2.87
N GLN A 98 10.01 -11.34 -4.00
CA GLN A 98 8.76 -10.65 -4.33
C GLN A 98 7.68 -11.07 -3.34
N ASP A 99 7.56 -12.37 -3.07
CA ASP A 99 6.59 -12.93 -2.11
C ASP A 99 6.79 -12.39 -0.69
N ASP A 100 8.04 -12.26 -0.22
CA ASP A 100 8.34 -11.67 1.09
C ASP A 100 7.93 -10.19 1.18
N ARG A 101 8.15 -9.41 0.11
CA ARG A 101 7.77 -7.99 0.06
C ARG A 101 6.26 -7.81 -0.01
N ASP A 102 5.60 -8.65 -0.80
CA ASP A 102 4.15 -8.68 -0.94
C ASP A 102 3.47 -9.08 0.37
N ARG A 103 4.08 -10.01 1.12
CA ARG A 103 3.64 -10.37 2.47
C ARG A 103 3.70 -9.18 3.44
N VAL A 104 4.81 -8.43 3.47
CA VAL A 104 4.94 -7.25 4.34
C VAL A 104 3.92 -6.17 3.96
N ASN A 105 3.72 -5.93 2.66
CA ASN A 105 2.70 -5.00 2.18
C ASN A 105 1.29 -5.44 2.62
N LEU A 106 0.96 -6.73 2.50
CA LEU A 106 -0.31 -7.30 2.95
C LEU A 106 -0.52 -7.15 4.47
N GLU A 107 0.52 -7.36 5.28
CA GLU A 107 0.43 -7.19 6.73
C GLU A 107 0.22 -5.71 7.12
N GLN A 108 0.89 -4.78 6.44
CA GLN A 108 0.65 -3.35 6.64
C GLN A 108 -0.76 -2.92 6.22
N ASP A 109 -1.25 -3.44 5.10
CA ASP A 109 -2.57 -3.10 4.58
C ASP A 109 -3.67 -3.61 5.51
N ARG A 110 -3.51 -4.82 6.08
CA ARG A 110 -4.38 -5.32 7.15
C ARG A 110 -4.40 -4.39 8.36
N SER A 111 -3.24 -3.97 8.87
CA SER A 111 -3.18 -3.07 10.03
C SER A 111 -3.80 -1.70 9.73
N ARG A 112 -3.64 -1.17 8.51
CA ARG A 112 -4.30 0.06 8.07
C ARG A 112 -5.81 -0.10 8.00
N ASN A 113 -6.30 -1.22 7.45
CA ASN A 113 -7.72 -1.50 7.34
C ASN A 113 -8.37 -1.61 8.72
N GLU A 114 -7.72 -2.30 9.68
CA GLU A 114 -8.19 -2.36 11.08
C GLU A 114 -8.31 -0.96 11.70
N ARG A 115 -7.32 -0.09 11.50
CA ARG A 115 -7.38 1.31 11.97
C ARG A 115 -8.49 2.10 11.28
N SER A 116 -8.66 1.93 9.96
CA SER A 116 -9.71 2.61 9.20
C SER A 116 -11.11 2.20 9.66
N ILE A 117 -11.31 0.94 10.00
CA ILE A 117 -12.56 0.46 10.58
C ILE A 117 -12.79 1.12 11.94
N ALA A 118 -11.78 1.13 12.82
CA ALA A 118 -11.87 1.76 14.12
C ALA A 118 -12.17 3.27 14.05
N ASP A 119 -11.52 4.00 13.13
CA ASP A 119 -11.76 5.43 12.90
C ASP A 119 -13.20 5.66 12.37
N THR A 120 -13.69 4.78 11.50
CA THR A 120 -15.06 4.88 10.99
C THR A 120 -16.08 4.62 12.10
N GLU A 121 -15.85 3.64 12.96
CA GLU A 121 -16.69 3.37 14.13
C GLU A 121 -16.68 4.54 15.11
N PHE A 122 -15.50 5.14 15.35
CA PHE A 122 -15.35 6.32 16.19
C PHE A 122 -16.14 7.50 15.62
N LEU A 123 -15.93 7.85 14.34
CA LEU A 123 -16.66 8.93 13.68
C LEU A 123 -18.17 8.69 13.68
N THR A 124 -18.61 7.45 13.46
CA THR A 124 -20.05 7.10 13.49
C THR A 124 -20.64 7.33 14.87
N ARG A 125 -19.92 6.94 15.92
CA ARG A 125 -20.33 7.17 17.32
C ARG A 125 -20.35 8.66 17.64
N GLU A 126 -19.33 9.40 17.21
CA GLU A 126 -19.23 10.84 17.43
C GLU A 126 -20.36 11.59 16.72
N ILE A 127 -20.68 11.21 15.47
CA ILE A 127 -21.82 11.77 14.72
C ILE A 127 -23.15 11.43 15.41
N ALA A 128 -23.30 10.21 15.94
CA ALA A 128 -24.50 9.84 16.68
C ALA A 128 -24.66 10.68 17.96
N ALA A 129 -23.57 10.90 18.70
CA ALA A 129 -23.56 11.77 19.88
C ALA A 129 -23.84 13.24 19.51
N LEU A 130 -23.22 13.75 18.45
CA LEU A 130 -23.46 15.10 17.94
C LEU A 130 -24.92 15.28 17.49
N ARG A 131 -25.50 14.28 16.82
CA ARG A 131 -26.91 14.24 16.44
C ARG A 131 -27.84 14.27 17.65
N MET A 132 -27.51 13.54 18.72
CA MET A 132 -28.30 13.56 19.96
C MET A 132 -28.21 14.93 20.63
N GLY A 133 -27.02 15.50 20.77
CA GLY A 133 -26.82 16.84 21.35
C GLY A 133 -27.51 17.95 20.53
N LEU A 134 -27.44 17.90 19.20
CA LEU A 134 -28.19 18.81 18.32
C LEU A 134 -29.70 18.56 18.40
N GLY A 135 -30.12 17.30 18.52
CA GLY A 135 -31.53 16.92 18.66
C GLY A 135 -32.18 17.38 19.97
N GLU A 136 -31.39 17.54 21.04
CA GLU A 136 -31.84 18.14 22.30
C GLU A 136 -31.87 19.67 22.24
N VAL A 137 -30.99 20.32 21.48
CA VAL A 137 -30.84 21.79 21.46
C VAL A 137 -31.65 22.45 20.33
N ALA A 138 -31.99 21.76 19.25
CA ALA A 138 -32.64 22.38 18.11
C ALA A 138 -33.51 21.40 17.34
N THR A 139 -34.84 21.52 17.46
CA THR A 139 -35.66 20.89 16.40
C THR A 139 -36.94 21.58 16.01
N ARG A 140 -37.64 22.31 16.89
CA ARG A 140 -38.78 23.07 16.38
C ARG A 140 -39.29 24.10 17.35
N ASP A 141 -39.57 23.68 18.58
CA ASP A 141 -40.28 24.54 19.51
C ASP A 141 -39.40 25.68 20.02
N TRP A 142 -38.11 25.42 20.26
CA TRP A 142 -37.13 26.47 20.59
C TRP A 142 -36.91 27.46 19.43
N ILE A 143 -36.65 26.96 18.21
CA ILE A 143 -36.46 27.83 17.03
C ILE A 143 -37.74 28.64 16.76
N ARG A 144 -38.92 28.04 16.97
CA ARG A 144 -40.20 28.70 16.77
C ARG A 144 -40.52 29.71 17.88
N SER A 145 -40.16 29.43 19.13
CA SER A 145 -40.30 30.40 20.22
C SER A 145 -39.36 31.57 20.03
N GLU A 146 -38.10 31.33 19.66
CA GLU A 146 -37.11 32.37 19.44
C GLU A 146 -37.48 33.26 18.24
N LEU A 147 -37.91 32.66 17.13
CA LEU A 147 -38.42 33.41 15.98
C LEU A 147 -39.69 34.20 16.33
N ALA A 148 -40.59 33.64 17.14
CA ALA A 148 -41.80 34.33 17.57
C ALA A 148 -41.49 35.49 18.51
N GLU A 149 -40.52 35.33 19.40
CA GLU A 149 -40.06 36.36 20.32
C GLU A 149 -39.38 37.51 19.58
N LEU A 150 -38.48 37.21 18.64
CA LEU A 150 -37.85 38.21 17.77
C LEU A 150 -38.87 38.94 16.88
N LEU A 151 -39.87 38.24 16.33
CA LEU A 151 -40.96 38.85 15.57
C LEU A 151 -41.82 39.78 16.43
N LYS A 152 -42.10 39.38 17.68
CA LYS A 152 -42.86 40.19 18.62
C LYS A 152 -42.08 41.46 18.99
N GLU A 153 -40.79 41.34 19.24
CA GLU A 153 -39.92 42.48 19.55
C GLU A 153 -39.88 43.50 18.40
N LEU A 154 -39.80 43.03 17.14
CA LEU A 154 -39.86 43.90 15.97
C LEU A 154 -41.22 44.60 15.83
N GLY A 155 -42.33 43.90 16.06
CA GLY A 155 -43.67 44.48 16.02
C GLY A 155 -43.92 45.52 17.12
N GLU A 156 -43.41 45.28 18.34
CA GLU A 156 -43.48 46.25 19.44
C GLU A 156 -42.67 47.52 19.15
N ARG A 157 -41.53 47.41 18.46
CA ARG A 157 -40.75 48.59 18.00
C ARG A 157 -41.50 49.40 16.93
N GLU A 158 -42.23 48.74 16.05
CA GLU A 158 -43.04 49.41 15.01
C GLU A 158 -44.23 50.17 15.63
N HIS A 159 -44.95 49.56 16.57
CA HIS A 159 -46.07 50.21 17.26
C HIS A 159 -45.65 51.28 18.29
N GLY A 160 -44.50 51.10 18.95
CA GLY A 160 -43.92 52.13 19.82
C GLY A 160 -43.48 53.39 19.06
N GLY A 161 -43.13 53.26 17.78
CA GLY A 161 -42.86 54.40 16.91
C GLY A 161 -44.12 55.19 16.52
N THR A 162 -45.26 54.52 16.36
CA THR A 162 -46.53 55.15 15.93
C THR A 162 -47.24 55.88 17.07
N ALA A 163 -47.22 55.36 18.30
CA ALA A 163 -47.85 56.02 19.46
C ALA A 163 -47.14 57.33 19.88
N ALA A 164 -45.83 57.45 19.61
CA ALA A 164 -45.07 58.67 19.84
C ALA A 164 -45.31 59.74 18.75
N GLN A 165 -45.88 59.38 17.59
CA GLN A 165 -46.21 60.32 16.52
C GLN A 165 -47.60 60.95 16.71
N ASP A 166 -48.56 60.21 17.26
CA ASP A 166 -49.93 60.69 17.47
C ASP A 166 -50.05 61.70 18.64
N SER A 167 -49.08 61.69 19.56
CA SER A 167 -49.05 62.61 20.70
C SER A 167 -48.47 64.00 20.40
N ASP A 168 -47.91 64.21 19.20
CA ASP A 168 -47.42 65.52 18.72
C ASP A 168 -48.38 66.18 17.71
N GLN A 169 -49.44 65.48 17.29
CA GLN A 169 -50.47 66.01 16.39
C GLN A 169 -51.58 66.78 17.15
N ASP A 170 -51.63 66.67 18.48
CA ASP A 170 -52.67 67.23 19.36
C ASP A 170 -52.16 68.42 20.24
N ARG A 171 -51.05 69.05 19.85
CA ARG A 171 -50.48 70.25 20.49
C ARG A 171 -50.49 71.46 19.57
#